data_AF-A0A1V1TKI0-F1
#
_entry.id   AF-A0A1V1TKI0-F1
#
_cell.length_a   1.000
_cell.length_b   1.000
_cell.length_c   1.000
_cell.angle_alpha   90.00
_cell.angle_beta   90.00
_cell.angle_gamma   90.00
#
_symmetry.space_group_name_H-M   'P 1'
#
loop_
_entity.id
_entity.type
_entity.pdbx_description
1 polymer ?
#
loop_
_entity_poly.entity_id
_entity_poly.type
_entity_poly.pdbx_seq_one_letter_code
_entity_poly.pdbx_strand_id
1 'polypeptide(L)'
;MSGLPSTMRALVAPKYCAPSQYEVIDLPLPTIKNPNEILIRVYAAGLQTGDTQRAKGASRILPGKMKFPMKIGVEGVSSRHQPPPLICYAVLNRPCISPAW
;
A
#
# COMPACT_ATOMS: atom_id res chain seq x y z
N MET A 1 19.20 11.89 5.27
CA MET A 1 17.95 11.44 4.61
C MET A 1 17.03 12.64 4.36
N SER A 2 17.44 13.59 3.52
CA SER A 2 16.69 14.84 3.30
C SER A 2 16.08 14.83 1.90
N GLY A 3 14.76 14.60 1.81
CA GLY A 3 14.03 14.60 0.55
C GLY A 3 12.75 13.77 0.52
N LEU A 4 12.45 13.01 1.58
CA LEU A 4 11.18 12.29 1.69
C LEU A 4 10.08 13.20 2.26
N PRO A 5 8.85 13.15 1.71
CA PRO A 5 7.74 13.94 2.23
C PRO A 5 7.27 13.43 3.60
N SER A 6 6.60 14.27 4.38
CA SER A 6 6.00 13.88 5.65
C SER A 6 4.77 12.99 5.48
N THR A 7 4.10 13.09 4.32
CA THR A 7 2.90 12.33 3.97
C THR A 7 3.02 11.67 2.59
N MET A 8 2.12 10.73 2.32
CA MET A 8 1.93 10.08 1.03
C MET A 8 0.44 10.03 0.70
N ARG A 9 0.09 9.97 -0.59
CA ARG A 9 -1.30 9.70 -0.99
C ARG A 9 -1.52 8.21 -1.10
N ALA A 10 -2.69 7.74 -0.70
CA ALA A 10 -3.08 6.34 -0.83
C ALA A 10 -4.57 6.21 -1.15
N LEU A 11 -4.90 5.23 -2.00
CA LEU A 11 -6.28 4.77 -2.16
C LEU A 11 -6.65 3.89 -0.96
N VAL A 12 -7.75 4.19 -0.30
CA VAL A 12 -8.19 3.49 0.91
C VAL A 12 -9.67 3.13 0.87
N ALA A 13 -10.02 2.07 1.59
CA ALA A 13 -11.38 1.86 2.06
C ALA A 13 -11.51 2.49 3.47
N PRO A 14 -12.34 3.53 3.67
CA PRO A 14 -12.49 4.18 4.99
C PRO A 14 -13.30 3.32 5.98
N LYS A 15 -14.08 2.38 5.47
CA LYS A 15 -14.87 1.39 6.19
C LYS A 15 -15.09 0.19 5.29
N TYR A 16 -15.83 -0.82 5.76
CA TYR A 16 -16.31 -1.86 4.85
C TYR A 16 -17.23 -1.24 3.81
N CYS A 17 -16.84 -1.32 2.53
CA CYS A 17 -17.51 -0.59 1.47
C CYS A 17 -17.29 -1.20 0.08
N ALA A 18 -18.07 -0.75 -0.90
CA ALA A 18 -17.89 -1.08 -2.31
C ALA A 18 -16.74 -0.26 -2.93
N PRO A 19 -16.12 -0.70 -4.05
CA PRO A 19 -15.04 0.03 -4.70
C PRO A 19 -15.35 1.48 -5.08
N SER A 20 -16.62 1.79 -5.37
CA SER A 20 -17.08 3.15 -5.66
C SER A 20 -16.98 4.12 -4.48
N GLN A 21 -16.73 3.62 -3.27
CA GLN A 21 -16.63 4.39 -2.04
C GLN A 21 -15.18 4.44 -1.51
N TYR A 22 -14.20 4.04 -2.33
CA TYR A 22 -12.81 4.21 -1.98
C TYR A 22 -12.42 5.69 -2.12
N GLU A 23 -11.51 6.12 -1.25
CA GLU A 23 -11.08 7.51 -1.16
C GLU A 23 -9.56 7.59 -1.34
N VAL A 24 -9.09 8.66 -1.96
CA VAL A 24 -7.67 9.01 -1.96
C VAL A 24 -7.43 9.97 -0.82
N ILE A 25 -6.62 9.55 0.16
CA ILE A 25 -6.31 10.35 1.35
C ILE A 25 -4.80 10.52 1.52
N ASP A 26 -4.40 11.55 2.27
CA ASP A 26 -3.03 11.69 2.76
C ASP A 26 -2.83 10.86 4.03
N LEU A 27 -1.78 10.03 4.03
CA LEU A 27 -1.34 9.22 5.17
C LEU A 27 0.08 9.60 5.56
N PRO A 28 0.48 9.42 6.84
CA PRO A 28 1.87 9.56 7.24
C PRO A 28 2.78 8.67 6.39
N LEU A 29 3.94 9.19 6.00
CA LEU A 29 4.94 8.39 5.30
C LEU A 29 5.37 7.20 6.19
N PRO A 30 5.33 5.96 5.69
CA PRO A 30 5.80 4.80 6.44
C PRO A 30 7.27 4.93 6.82
N THR A 31 7.59 4.56 8.07
CA THR A 31 8.98 4.49 8.56
C THR A 31 9.50 3.06 8.44
N ILE A 32 10.74 2.92 7.97
CA ILE A 32 11.48 1.66 8.03
C ILE A 32 11.78 1.36 9.50
N LYS A 33 11.25 0.25 10.02
CA LYS A 33 11.42 -0.19 11.42
C LYS A 33 12.39 -1.35 11.56
N ASN A 34 12.55 -2.14 10.50
CA ASN A 34 13.40 -3.32 10.48
C ASN A 34 14.49 -3.20 9.40
N PRO A 35 15.67 -3.83 9.57
CA PRO A 35 16.77 -3.75 8.60
C PRO A 35 16.43 -4.37 7.24
N ASN A 36 15.45 -5.28 7.18
CA ASN A 36 15.03 -5.97 5.96
C ASN A 36 13.85 -5.26 5.25
N GLU A 37 13.44 -4.11 5.76
CA GLU A 37 12.40 -3.29 5.15
C GLU A 37 13.00 -2.28 4.19
N ILE A 38 12.34 -2.09 3.05
CA ILE A 38 12.65 -1.01 2.13
C ILE A 38 11.44 -0.11 1.94
N LEU A 39 11.69 1.19 1.79
CA LEU A 39 10.70 2.16 1.39
C LEU A 39 10.77 2.35 -0.13
N ILE A 40 9.70 2.00 -0.83
CA ILE A 40 9.61 2.15 -2.29
C ILE A 40 8.61 3.25 -2.66
N ARG A 41 8.93 4.01 -3.70
CA ARG A 41 7.98 4.92 -4.36
C ARG A 41 7.24 4.15 -5.45
N VAL A 42 5.96 3.87 -5.22
CA VAL A 42 5.10 3.12 -6.14
C VAL A 42 4.63 4.05 -7.26
N TYR A 43 4.84 3.64 -8.50
CA TYR A 43 4.42 4.38 -9.70
C TYR A 43 3.02 3.95 -10.16
N ALA A 44 2.79 2.64 -10.21
CA ALA A 44 1.49 2.06 -10.48
C ALA A 44 1.23 0.91 -9.52
N ALA A 45 -0.03 0.75 -9.11
CA ALA A 45 -0.48 -0.33 -8.24
C ALA A 45 -1.54 -1.16 -8.96
N GLY A 46 -1.51 -2.48 -8.73
CA GLY A 46 -2.53 -3.40 -9.22
C GLY A 46 -3.70 -3.46 -8.25
N LEU A 47 -4.92 -3.46 -8.77
CA LEU A 47 -6.12 -3.79 -8.00
C LEU A 47 -6.52 -5.23 -8.30
N GLN A 48 -6.66 -6.04 -7.25
CA GLN A 48 -7.05 -7.44 -7.37
C GLN A 48 -8.44 -7.68 -6.79
N THR A 49 -9.06 -8.79 -7.19
CA THR A 49 -10.36 -9.23 -6.65
C THR A 49 -10.30 -9.40 -5.13
N GLY A 50 -9.19 -9.92 -4.60
CA GLY A 50 -8.95 -10.07 -3.17
C GLY A 50 -9.00 -8.75 -2.40
N ASP A 51 -8.50 -7.64 -2.98
CA ASP A 51 -8.60 -6.30 -2.37
C ASP A 51 -10.07 -5.93 -2.15
N THR A 52 -10.89 -6.12 -3.19
CA THR A 52 -12.31 -5.75 -3.16
C THR A 52 -13.12 -6.61 -2.20
N GLN A 53 -12.85 -7.92 -2.16
CA GLN A 53 -13.52 -8.85 -1.23
C GLN A 53 -13.18 -8.51 0.21
N ARG A 54 -11.90 -8.22 0.49
CA ARG A 54 -11.43 -7.81 1.81
C ARG A 54 -12.06 -6.49 2.23
N ALA A 55 -12.06 -5.48 1.36
CA ALA A 55 -12.68 -4.17 1.62
C ALA A 55 -14.20 -4.24 1.81
N LYS A 56 -14.88 -5.20 1.18
CA LYS A 56 -16.31 -5.47 1.39
C LYS A 56 -16.59 -6.21 2.70
N GLY A 57 -15.56 -6.78 3.33
CA GLY A 57 -15.67 -7.50 4.60
C GLY A 57 -15.90 -8.99 4.47
N ALA A 58 -15.55 -9.60 3.33
CA ALA A 58 -15.60 -11.05 3.15
C ALA A 58 -14.70 -11.80 4.16
N SER A 59 -13.66 -11.13 4.66
CA SER A 59 -12.72 -11.68 5.66
C SER A 59 -13.07 -11.31 7.12
N ARG A 60 -14.29 -10.82 7.42
CA ARG A 60 -14.66 -10.37 8.78
C ARG A 60 -14.62 -11.48 9.84
N ILE A 61 -14.77 -12.72 9.41
CA ILE A 61 -14.75 -13.91 10.27
C ILE A 61 -13.34 -14.39 10.62
N LEU A 62 -12.31 -13.90 9.91
CA LEU A 62 -10.92 -14.26 10.19
C LEU A 62 -10.44 -13.54 11.46
N PRO A 63 -9.68 -14.22 12.34
CA PRO A 63 -9.13 -13.60 13.53
C PRO A 63 -8.17 -12.46 13.14
N GLY A 64 -8.42 -11.28 13.72
CA GLY A 64 -7.69 -10.05 13.41
C GLY A 64 -8.64 -8.92 13.01
N LYS A 65 -8.80 -7.91 13.88
CA LYS A 65 -9.61 -6.73 13.54
C LYS A 65 -8.95 -5.98 12.39
N MET A 66 -9.63 -5.91 11.25
CA MET A 66 -9.24 -5.00 10.17
C MET A 66 -9.25 -3.56 10.69
N LYS A 67 -8.15 -2.84 10.47
CA LYS A 67 -8.01 -1.44 10.85
C LYS A 67 -8.35 -0.57 9.66
N PHE A 68 -9.15 0.47 9.92
CA PHE A 68 -9.49 1.48 8.94
C PHE A 68 -8.70 2.78 9.22
N PRO A 69 -8.38 3.58 8.19
CA PRO A 69 -8.61 3.31 6.77
C PRO A 69 -7.70 2.20 6.23
N MET A 70 -8.27 1.27 5.46
CA MET A 70 -7.52 0.15 4.88
C MET A 70 -6.93 0.57 3.53
N LYS A 71 -5.60 0.50 3.38
CA LYS A 71 -4.91 0.75 2.10
C LYS A 71 -5.27 -0.32 1.07
N ILE A 72 -5.55 0.11 -0.16
CA ILE A 72 -5.91 -0.72 -1.30
C ILE A 72 -4.71 -0.85 -2.25
N GLY A 73 -4.55 -2.01 -2.89
CA GLY A 73 -3.48 -2.27 -3.85
C GLY A 73 -2.25 -2.86 -3.16
N VAL A 74 -2.26 -4.18 -2.98
CA VAL A 74 -1.15 -4.93 -2.35
C VAL A 74 0.07 -5.03 -3.28
N GLU A 75 -0.16 -4.95 -4.59
CA GLU A 75 0.89 -5.05 -5.61
C GLU A 75 1.19 -3.70 -6.26
N GLY A 76 2.44 -3.51 -6.69
CA GLY A 76 2.81 -2.33 -7.46
C GLY A 76 4.19 -2.42 -8.07
N VAL A 77 4.43 -1.54 -9.04
CA VAL A 77 5.72 -1.38 -9.71
C VAL A 77 6.35 -0.05 -9.32
N SER A 78 7.68 -0.06 -9.19
CA SER A 78 8.49 1.14 -8.99
C SER A 78 9.61 1.16 -10.02
N SER A 79 9.93 2.32 -10.56
CA SER A 79 11.07 2.52 -11.46
C SER A 79 12.03 3.53 -10.84
N ARG A 80 13.34 3.34 -11.05
CA ARG A 80 14.38 4.21 -10.50
C ARG A 80 14.54 5.53 -11.27
N HIS A 81 13.84 5.76 -12.39
CA HIS A 81 14.35 6.69 -13.41
C HIS A 81 13.39 7.77 -13.95
N GLN A 82 12.28 8.14 -13.27
CA GLN A 82 11.37 9.19 -13.80
C GLN A 82 10.85 10.22 -12.78
N PRO A 83 10.61 11.49 -13.20
CA PRO A 83 9.97 12.55 -12.40
C PRO A 83 8.43 12.42 -12.39
N PRO A 84 7.69 13.05 -11.44
CA PRO A 84 6.41 12.51 -10.98
C PRO A 84 5.17 13.19 -11.57
N PRO A 85 4.01 12.50 -11.56
CA PRO A 85 3.07 12.79 -10.47
C PRO A 85 2.26 11.57 -10.01
N LEU A 86 2.39 11.26 -8.71
CA LEU A 86 1.55 10.41 -7.83
C LEU A 86 2.50 9.62 -6.93
N ILE A 87 2.51 9.97 -5.65
CA ILE A 87 3.52 9.52 -4.69
C ILE A 87 2.83 8.62 -3.67
N CYS A 88 2.80 7.33 -3.97
CA CYS A 88 2.45 6.30 -3.02
C CYS A 88 3.76 5.70 -2.50
N TYR A 89 3.92 5.55 -1.19
CA TYR A 89 5.05 4.81 -0.63
C TYR A 89 4.59 3.53 0.05
N ALA A 90 5.33 2.44 -0.16
CA ALA A 90 5.08 1.19 0.52
C ALA A 90 6.33 0.74 1.27
N VAL A 91 6.13 0.15 2.45
CA VAL A 91 7.17 -0.60 3.15
C VAL A 91 6.97 -2.06 2.81
N LEU A 92 7.96 -2.66 2.19
CA LEU A 92 8.00 -4.07 1.89
C LEU A 92 9.03 -4.74 2.79
N ASN A 93 8.63 -5.84 3.42
CA ASN A 93 9.57 -6.75 4.06
C ASN A 93 10.20 -7.61 2.96
N ARG A 94 11.53 -7.59 2.83
CA ARG A 94 12.23 -8.55 1.97
C ARG A 94 12.49 -9.83 2.79
N PRO A 95 11.70 -10.90 2.63
CA PRO A 95 12.27 -12.22 2.87
C PRO A 95 13.41 -12.40 1.87
N CYS A 96 14.47 -13.14 2.23
CA CYS A 96 15.56 -13.48 1.32
C CYS A 96 14.99 -14.23 0.10
N ILE A 97 14.65 -13.52 -0.97
CA ILE A 97 14.20 -14.11 -2.23
C ILE A 97 15.47 -14.58 -2.94
N SER A 98 15.65 -15.90 -2.95
CA SER A 98 16.54 -16.59 -3.89
C SER A 98 16.19 -16.16 -5.32
N PRO A 99 17.18 -15.85 -6.19
CA PRO A 99 16.90 -15.50 -7.57
C PRO A 99 16.41 -16.75 -8.30
N ALA A 100 15.13 -16.82 -8.58
CA ALA A 100 14.56 -17.76 -9.54
C ALA A 100 13.78 -16.95 -10.58
N TRP A 101 14.51 -16.68 -11.67
CA TRP A 101 14.08 -16.36 -13.04
C TRP A 101 13.08 -15.22 -13.24
#